data_AF-A0A1H3I1L5-F1
#
_entry.id   AF-A0A1H3I1L5-F1
#
_cell.length_a   1.000
_cell.length_b   1.000
_cell.length_c   1.000
_cell.angle_alpha   90.00
_cell.angle_beta   90.00
_cell.angle_gamma   90.00
#
_symmetry.space_group_name_H-M   'P 1'
#
loop_
_entity.id
_entity.type
_entity.pdbx_description
1 polymer ?
#
loop_
_entity_poly.entity_id
_entity_poly.type
_entity_poly.pdbx_seq_one_letter_code
_entity_poly.pdbx_strand_id
1 'polypeptide(L)' 'ALLLNWFRAKGQLSSGVVEGFNTKAKLTTRKAFGFRTFHGAEIALYHALGALPEPDVAHRFC' A
#
# COMPACT_ATOMS: atom_id res chain seq x y z
N ALA A 1 9.25 7.04 10.64
CA ALA A 1 8.16 6.87 11.61
C ALA A 1 7.83 5.40 11.95
N LEU A 2 8.73 4.43 11.75
CA LEU A 2 8.47 3.01 12.09
C LEU A 2 8.68 2.70 13.58
N LEU A 3 9.64 3.39 14.22
CA LEU A 3 10.00 3.18 15.63
C LEU A 3 8.85 3.51 16.60
N LEU A 4 8.13 4.62 16.36
CA LEU A 4 7.03 5.07 17.23
C LEU A 4 5.83 4.10 17.19
N ASN A 5 5.55 3.52 16.02
CA ASN A 5 4.48 2.54 15.88
C ASN A 5 4.83 1.23 16.57
N TRP A 6 6.11 0.82 16.59
CA TRP A 6 6.57 -0.33 17.34
C TRP A 6 6.40 -0.16 18.86
N PHE A 7 6.77 1.01 19.40
CA PHE A 7 6.54 1.33 20.81
C PHE A 7 5.05 1.37 21.17
N ARG A 8 4.20 1.96 20.30
CA ARG A 8 2.74 1.98 20.48
C ARG A 8 2.12 0.57 20.42
N ALA A 9 2.63 -0.30 19.55
CA ALA A 9 2.16 -1.67 19.41
C ALA A 9 2.68 -2.61 20.51
N LYS A 10 3.63 -2.18 21.35
CA LYS A 10 4.19 -2.97 22.47
C LYS A 10 4.61 -4.40 22.08
N GLY A 11 5.14 -4.60 20.88
CA GLY A 11 5.53 -5.91 20.36
C GLY A 11 4.37 -6.85 19.99
N GLN A 12 3.11 -6.39 20.02
CA GLN A 12 1.94 -7.18 19.62
C GLN A 12 1.85 -7.43 18.11
N LEU A 13 2.53 -6.61 17.31
CA LEU A 13 2.59 -6.74 15.86
C LEU A 13 3.97 -7.25 15.43
N SER A 14 3.98 -8.31 14.63
CA SER A 14 5.21 -8.82 14.01
C SER A 14 5.85 -7.75 13.13
N SER A 15 7.16 -7.52 13.32
CA SER A 15 7.93 -6.59 12.49
C SER A 15 7.88 -6.97 11.00
N GLY A 16 7.82 -8.28 10.69
CA GLY A 16 7.78 -8.75 9.31
C GLY A 16 6.51 -8.33 8.56
N VAL A 17 5.36 -8.31 9.24
CA VAL A 17 4.09 -7.86 8.63
C VAL A 17 4.16 -6.36 8.35
N VAL A 18 4.65 -5.57 9.31
CA VAL A 18 4.82 -4.11 9.17
C VAL A 18 5.79 -3.77 8.03
N GLU A 19 6.90 -4.50 7.93
CA GLU A 19 7.92 -4.30 6.89
C GLU A 19 7.39 -4.69 5.50
N GLY A 20 6.62 -5.77 5.41
CA GLY A 20 5.90 -6.16 4.20
C GLY A 20 4.93 -5.08 3.73
N PHE A 21 4.12 -4.54 4.65
CA PHE A 21 3.21 -3.43 4.33
C PHE A 21 3.94 -2.17 3.89
N ASN A 22 5.03 -1.80 4.56
CA ASN A 22 5.84 -0.63 4.20
C ASN A 22 6.47 -0.79 2.81
N THR A 23 6.93 -1.99 2.47
CA THR A 23 7.47 -2.32 1.15
C THR A 23 6.40 -2.22 0.07
N LYS A 24 5.20 -2.75 0.35
CA LYS A 24 4.05 -2.68 -0.56
C LYS A 24 3.64 -1.23 -0.83
N ALA A 25 3.52 -0.41 0.23
CA ALA A 25 3.21 1.01 0.09
C ALA A 25 4.25 1.75 -0.76
N LYS A 26 5.55 1.54 -0.50
CA LYS A 26 6.64 2.15 -1.29
C LYS A 26 6.57 1.79 -2.78
N LEU A 27 6.30 0.52 -3.10
CA LEU A 27 6.18 0.07 -4.49
C LEU A 27 4.96 0.69 -5.17
N THR A 28 3.81 0.72 -4.50
CA THR A 28 2.58 1.31 -5.02
C THR A 28 2.73 2.80 -5.29
N THR A 29 3.33 3.56 -4.38
CA THR A 29 3.59 5.00 -4.59
C THR A 29 4.51 5.23 -5.79
N ARG A 30 5.53 4.39 -6.00
CA ARG A 30 6.40 4.47 -7.19
C ARG A 30 5.64 4.20 -8.49
N LYS A 31 4.75 3.20 -8.52
CA LYS A 31 3.92 2.90 -9.69
C LYS A 31 2.95 4.05 -9.99
N ALA A 32 2.34 4.63 -8.95
CA ALA A 32 1.39 5.72 -9.09
C ALA A 32 2.04 7.07 -9.47
N PHE A 33 3.37 7.20 -9.36
CA PHE A 33 4.08 8.43 -9.70
C PHE A 33 3.82 8.91 -11.14
N GLY A 34 3.55 8.00 -12.07
CA GLY A 34 3.19 8.33 -13.45
C GLY A 34 1.94 9.19 -13.59
N PHE A 35 1.01 9.12 -12.64
CA PHE A 35 -0.23 9.92 -12.65
C PHE A 35 -0.03 11.37 -12.19
N ARG A 36 1.12 11.70 -11.59
CA ARG A 36 1.51 13.06 -11.15
C ARG A 36 0.47 13.82 -10.32
N THR A 37 -0.44 13.09 -9.65
CA THR A 37 -1.46 13.66 -8.78
C THR A 37 -1.48 12.93 -7.46
N PHE A 38 -1.73 13.67 -6.38
CA PHE A 38 -1.87 13.07 -5.05
C PHE A 38 -3.06 12.09 -5.02
N HIS A 39 -4.17 12.46 -5.65
CA HIS A 39 -5.37 11.62 -5.73
C HIS A 39 -5.12 10.28 -6.41
N GLY A 40 -4.34 10.24 -7.49
CA GLY A 40 -3.96 8.98 -8.14
C GLY A 40 -3.09 8.09 -7.23
N ALA A 41 -2.20 8.69 -6.44
CA ALA A 41 -1.40 7.95 -5.46
C ALA A 41 -2.24 7.41 -4.29
N GLU A 42 -3.21 8.19 -3.83
CA GLU A 42 -4.16 7.82 -2.78
C GLU A 42 -5.04 6.63 -3.21
N ILE A 43 -5.69 6.71 -4.37
CA ILE A 43 -6.49 5.61 -4.93
C ILE A 43 -5.64 4.35 -5.09
N ALA A 44 -4.45 4.46 -5.67
CA ALA A 44 -3.56 3.30 -5.87
C ALA A 44 -3.18 2.63 -4.53
N LEU A 45 -2.91 3.42 -3.49
CA LEU A 45 -2.63 2.90 -2.15
C LEU A 45 -3.85 2.18 -1.57
N TYR A 46 -5.05 2.74 -1.71
CA TYR A 46 -6.27 2.09 -1.24
C TYR A 46 -6.51 0.76 -1.94
N HIS A 47 -6.43 0.68 -3.27
CA HIS A 47 -6.60 -0.60 -3.99
C HIS A 47 -5.52 -1.63 -3.58
N ALA A 48 -4.26 -1.20 -3.45
CA ALA A 48 -3.16 -2.10 -3.10
C ALA A 48 -3.27 -2.65 -1.66
N LEU A 49 -3.82 -1.88 -0.71
CA LEU A 49 -3.89 -2.26 0.70
C LEU A 49 -5.26 -2.83 1.10
N GLY A 50 -6.34 -2.36 0.48
CA GLY A 50 -7.72 -2.60 0.91
C GLY A 50 -8.53 -3.57 0.05
N ALA A 51 -7.94 -4.14 -1.02
CA ALA A 51 -8.63 -5.08 -1.91
C ALA A 51 -10.02 -4.60 -2.35
N LEU A 52 -10.11 -3.31 -2.71
CA LEU A 52 -11.36 -2.70 -3.15
C LEU A 52 -11.87 -3.34 -4.44
N PRO A 53 -13.20 -3.33 -4.67
CA PRO A 53 -13.78 -3.83 -5.90
C PRO A 53 -13.17 -3.11 -7.11
N GLU A 54 -12.74 -3.91 -8.07
CA GLU A 54 -12.24 -3.45 -9.36
C GLU A 54 -13.36 -3.60 -10.40
N PRO A 55 -13.40 -2.74 -11.43
CA PRO A 55 -14.34 -2.91 -12.53
C PRO A 55 -14.06 -4.22 -13.29
N ASP A 56 -15.11 -4.82 -13.86
CA ASP A 56 -14.96 -5.94 -14.77
C ASP A 56 -14.25 -5.47 -16.05
N VAL A 57 -13.03 -5.99 -16.26
CA VAL A 57 -12.21 -5.68 -17.42
C VAL A 57 -12.29 -6.83 -18.43
N ALA A 58 -12.38 -6.49 -19.71
CA ALA A 58 -12.42 -7.49 -20.79
C ALA A 58 -11.13 -8.34 -20.87
N HIS A 59 -9.99 -7.77 -20.46
CA HIS A 59 -8.69 -8.43 -20.48
C HIS A 59 -7.89 -8.10 -19.22
N ARG A 60 -7.21 -9.10 -18.67
CA ARG A 60 -6.21 -8.95 -17.61
C ARG A 60 -4.83 -9.21 -18.19
N PHE A 61 -3.85 -8.40 -17.83
CA PHE A 61 -2.44 -8.72 -18.08
C PHE A 61 -2.01 -9.79 -17.07
N CYS A 62 -1.77 -11.01 -17.57
CA CYS A 62 -1.24 -12.14 -16.82
C CYS A 62 0.27 -12.00 -16.58
#